data_AF-A0A6N2EEU5-F1
#
_entry.id   AF-A0A6N2EEU5-F1
#
_cell.length_a   1.000
_cell.length_b   1.000
_cell.length_c   1.000
_cell.angle_alpha   90.00
_cell.angle_beta   90.00
_cell.angle_gamma   90.00
#
_symmetry.space_group_name_H-M   'P 1'
#
loop_
_entity.id
_entity.type
_entity.pdbx_description
1 polymer ?
#
loop_
_entity_poly.entity_id
_entity_poly.type
_entity_poly.pdbx_seq_one_letter_code
_entity_poly.pdbx_strand_id
1 'polypeptide(L)'
;MARLCRHPDRRLHRDRRDAKARARARHRGVARGRRDAAASRRDLRGSALGQPDPSDRRPDDELAPARGARRNARATRPLGTDPHGGVGREAPAPAVTARTNAKPESRGALLYRSVDSPVGTLTLIGRPDGALRSVRFGGGVPLPPGSTQAAGELDEAADQIAEYFAGRRSTFDLPLDAGGTAFQRRVWAALAAIPFGQTRTYAEIAVQVGSPKGARAVGGANRANPLPLIVPCHRVVASGSTLGGYLWGLDIKSRLLRHEGLEVSKGRVAAPLF
;
A
#
# COMPACT_ATOMS: atom_id res chain seq x y z
N MET A 1 -46.02 -58.64 -20.31
CA MET A 1 -44.64 -59.03 -20.69
C MET A 1 -44.13 -58.04 -21.72
N ALA A 2 -42.83 -57.68 -21.62
CA ALA A 2 -42.03 -56.77 -22.46
C ALA A 2 -42.08 -55.26 -22.15
N ARG A 3 -40.99 -54.82 -21.50
CA ARG A 3 -40.54 -53.43 -21.28
C ARG A 3 -39.86 -52.91 -22.56
N LEU A 4 -40.07 -51.64 -22.92
CA LEU A 4 -39.16 -50.90 -23.80
C LEU A 4 -38.46 -49.80 -23.00
N CYS A 5 -37.16 -50.00 -22.80
CA CYS A 5 -36.24 -49.03 -22.23
C CYS A 5 -35.92 -47.94 -23.28
N ARG A 6 -36.08 -46.65 -22.93
CA ARG A 6 -35.45 -45.54 -23.66
C ARG A 6 -34.10 -45.22 -23.01
N HIS A 7 -33.02 -45.33 -23.79
CA HIS A 7 -31.71 -44.75 -23.49
C HIS A 7 -31.72 -43.24 -23.81
N PRO A 8 -31.05 -42.39 -23.01
CA PRO A 8 -30.60 -41.09 -23.45
C PRO A 8 -29.08 -41.01 -23.38
N ASP A 9 -28.37 -41.03 -24.52
CA ASP A 9 -27.08 -40.34 -24.57
C ASP A 9 -26.55 -40.18 -26.00
N ARG A 10 -26.39 -38.92 -26.46
CA ARG A 10 -25.58 -38.56 -27.64
C ARG A 10 -25.47 -37.05 -27.94
N ARG A 11 -25.91 -36.16 -27.05
CA ARG A 11 -25.83 -34.69 -27.26
C ARG A 11 -24.85 -33.92 -26.37
N LEU A 12 -24.03 -34.58 -25.56
CA LEU A 12 -23.04 -33.87 -24.71
C LEU A 12 -21.57 -34.02 -25.16
N HIS A 13 -21.30 -34.75 -26.26
CA HIS A 13 -19.93 -35.00 -26.72
C HIS A 13 -19.43 -34.13 -27.88
N ARG A 14 -20.28 -33.27 -28.47
CA ARG A 14 -19.90 -32.44 -29.64
C ARG A 14 -19.42 -31.02 -29.28
N ASP A 15 -19.83 -30.45 -28.15
CA ASP A 15 -19.46 -29.06 -27.78
C ASP A 15 -18.06 -28.88 -27.18
N ARG A 16 -17.37 -29.95 -26.78
CA ARG A 16 -16.02 -29.84 -26.18
C ARG A 16 -14.87 -29.82 -27.21
N ARG A 17 -15.14 -30.11 -28.50
CA ARG A 17 -14.09 -30.10 -29.54
C ARG A 17 -13.91 -28.74 -30.22
N ASP A 18 -14.94 -27.89 -30.25
CA ASP A 18 -14.89 -26.59 -30.93
C ASP A 18 -14.28 -25.46 -30.08
N ALA A 19 -14.33 -25.57 -28.74
CA ALA A 19 -13.71 -24.60 -27.84
C ALA A 19 -12.16 -24.67 -27.84
N LYS A 20 -11.59 -25.87 -28.08
CA LYS A 20 -10.13 -26.09 -28.07
C LYS A 20 -9.44 -25.64 -29.37
N ALA A 21 -10.19 -25.50 -30.47
CA ALA A 21 -9.69 -25.02 -31.75
C ALA A 21 -9.52 -23.48 -31.79
N ARG A 22 -10.36 -22.72 -31.06
CA ARG A 22 -10.30 -21.25 -31.04
C ARG A 22 -9.19 -20.68 -30.15
N ALA A 23 -8.69 -21.45 -29.17
CA ALA A 23 -7.59 -21.06 -28.29
C ALA A 23 -6.19 -21.18 -28.95
N ARG A 24 -6.03 -21.98 -30.01
CA ARG A 24 -4.74 -22.18 -30.70
C ARG A 24 -4.43 -21.16 -31.81
N ALA A 25 -5.41 -20.35 -32.22
CA ALA A 25 -5.25 -19.36 -33.29
C ALA A 25 -4.74 -17.98 -32.82
N ARG A 26 -4.65 -17.70 -31.52
CA ARG A 26 -4.18 -16.40 -31.00
C ARG A 26 -2.70 -16.36 -30.59
N HIS A 27 -2.01 -17.49 -30.65
CA HIS A 27 -0.59 -17.62 -30.27
C HIS A 27 0.41 -17.57 -31.44
N ARG A 28 -0.02 -17.20 -32.66
CA ARG A 28 0.85 -17.09 -33.85
C ARG A 28 0.88 -15.67 -34.49
N GLY A 29 0.70 -14.62 -33.69
CA GLY A 29 0.56 -13.24 -34.17
C GLY A 29 1.50 -12.18 -33.60
N VAL A 30 2.56 -12.54 -32.84
CA VAL A 30 3.54 -11.55 -32.32
C VAL A 30 4.96 -12.10 -32.46
N ALA A 31 5.37 -12.31 -33.70
CA ALA A 31 6.76 -12.58 -34.06
C ALA A 31 7.04 -11.97 -35.45
N ARG A 32 6.92 -10.65 -35.57
CA ARG A 32 7.42 -9.83 -36.69
C ARG A 32 7.34 -8.36 -36.28
N GLY A 33 8.47 -7.80 -35.88
CA GLY A 33 8.61 -6.43 -35.38
C GLY A 33 9.98 -6.20 -34.71
N ARG A 34 11.02 -6.85 -35.24
CA ARG A 34 12.43 -6.58 -34.92
C ARG A 34 13.13 -6.38 -36.25
N ARG A 35 13.15 -5.13 -36.70
CA ARG A 35 14.06 -4.49 -37.66
C ARG A 35 13.63 -3.01 -37.68
N ASP A 36 14.61 -2.13 -37.81
CA ASP A 36 14.50 -0.67 -37.94
C ASP A 36 14.49 0.13 -36.63
N ALA A 37 15.70 0.35 -36.09
CA ALA A 37 16.16 1.65 -35.59
C ALA A 37 17.63 1.55 -35.10
N ALA A 38 18.53 1.22 -36.02
CA ALA A 38 19.96 1.45 -35.85
C ALA A 38 20.33 2.64 -36.75
N ALA A 39 20.27 3.86 -36.22
CA ALA A 39 20.95 5.06 -36.72
C ALA A 39 20.50 6.29 -35.93
N SER A 40 21.26 6.67 -34.90
CA SER A 40 21.62 8.08 -34.67
C SER A 40 22.67 8.13 -33.56
N ARG A 41 23.92 7.91 -33.97
CA ARG A 41 25.11 8.40 -33.27
C ARG A 41 25.66 9.51 -34.12
N ARG A 42 25.49 10.76 -33.70
CA ARG A 42 26.44 11.87 -33.90
C ARG A 42 25.98 13.11 -33.13
N ASP A 43 27.00 13.77 -32.58
CA ASP A 43 27.04 15.17 -32.19
C ASP A 43 26.44 15.57 -30.84
N LEU A 44 27.19 15.29 -29.77
CA LEU A 44 27.45 16.27 -28.71
C LEU A 44 28.91 16.15 -28.25
N ARG A 45 29.78 16.96 -28.86
CA ARG A 45 31.06 17.36 -28.25
C ARG A 45 30.73 18.36 -27.14
N GLY A 46 31.15 18.08 -25.92
CA GLY A 46 30.98 18.98 -24.77
C GLY A 46 32.10 18.75 -23.75
N SER A 47 32.96 19.76 -23.65
CA SER A 47 34.05 20.04 -22.71
C SER A 47 34.34 19.08 -21.55
N ALA A 48 35.61 18.70 -21.50
CA ALA A 48 36.30 18.25 -20.32
C ALA A 48 36.30 19.34 -19.22
N LEU A 49 35.83 18.99 -18.03
CA LEU A 49 36.19 19.63 -16.78
C LEU A 49 36.62 18.54 -15.81
N GLY A 50 37.87 18.63 -15.38
CA GLY A 50 38.56 17.67 -14.53
C GLY A 50 37.96 17.57 -13.14
N GLN A 51 38.10 16.39 -12.55
CA GLN A 51 37.82 16.13 -11.15
C GLN A 51 38.92 16.78 -10.28
N PRO A 52 38.59 17.50 -9.20
CA PRO A 52 39.59 18.00 -8.27
C PRO A 52 40.12 16.91 -7.33
N ASP A 53 41.43 16.99 -7.11
CA ASP A 53 42.35 16.17 -6.30
C ASP A 53 42.02 16.25 -4.78
N PRO A 54 42.10 15.15 -3.99
CA PRO A 54 41.69 15.15 -2.58
C PRO A 54 42.68 15.75 -1.56
N SER A 55 43.76 16.44 -1.98
CA SER A 55 44.82 16.86 -1.06
C SER A 55 44.76 18.31 -0.54
N ASP A 56 43.69 19.06 -0.77
CA ASP A 56 43.59 20.44 -0.28
C ASP A 56 42.55 20.59 0.84
N ARG A 57 42.96 20.23 2.06
CA ARG A 57 42.25 20.59 3.30
C ARG A 57 43.22 21.35 4.19
N ARG A 58 43.04 22.67 4.28
CA ARG A 58 43.59 23.48 5.38
C ARG A 58 42.60 23.49 6.55
N PRO A 59 43.07 23.40 7.81
CA PRO A 59 42.24 23.49 8.99
C PRO A 59 42.09 24.96 9.45
N ASP A 60 41.20 25.12 10.42
CA ASP A 60 41.02 26.28 11.31
C ASP A 60 40.06 27.38 10.83
N ASP A 61 38.83 27.34 11.38
CA ASP A 61 38.35 28.51 12.11
C ASP A 61 37.41 28.10 13.26
N GLU A 62 37.87 28.51 14.42
CA GLU A 62 37.45 28.30 15.79
C GLU A 62 36.17 29.09 16.09
N LEU A 63 35.15 28.46 16.69
CA LEU A 63 34.00 29.19 17.24
C LEU A 63 33.78 28.80 18.72
N ALA A 64 34.13 29.73 19.60
CA ALA A 64 33.76 29.74 21.01
C ALA A 64 33.30 31.17 21.39
N PRO A 65 32.72 31.42 22.59
CA PRO A 65 31.30 31.71 22.73
C PRO A 65 30.99 33.10 23.32
N ALA A 66 29.74 33.57 23.21
CA ALA A 66 29.25 34.72 23.96
C ALA A 66 28.08 34.36 24.90
N ARG A 67 28.25 34.72 26.17
CA ARG A 67 27.32 34.58 27.31
C ARG A 67 26.64 35.94 27.63
N GLY A 68 25.41 35.88 28.16
CA GLY A 68 24.78 36.87 29.07
C GLY A 68 24.04 38.04 28.38
N ALA A 69 22.86 38.53 28.80
CA ALA A 69 22.12 38.49 30.05
C ALA A 69 20.59 38.70 29.79
N ARG A 70 19.66 38.00 30.48
CA ARG A 70 18.75 38.48 31.58
C ARG A 70 18.22 39.91 31.39
N ARG A 71 16.97 40.31 31.71
CA ARG A 71 15.70 39.76 32.20
C ARG A 71 14.75 40.98 32.15
N ASN A 72 13.44 40.79 31.94
CA ASN A 72 12.42 41.30 32.86
C ASN A 72 11.02 40.77 32.51
N ALA A 73 10.27 40.51 33.58
CA ALA A 73 8.97 39.89 33.64
C ALA A 73 7.99 40.82 34.36
N ARG A 74 6.72 40.79 33.97
CA ARG A 74 5.49 40.88 34.79
C ARG A 74 4.30 40.88 33.82
N ALA A 75 3.50 39.83 33.69
CA ALA A 75 2.53 39.24 34.63
C ALA A 75 1.29 40.11 34.86
N THR A 76 0.15 39.66 34.32
CA THR A 76 -1.16 39.60 35.01
C THR A 76 -2.02 38.50 34.35
N ARG A 77 -2.67 37.69 35.19
CA ARG A 77 -3.71 36.67 34.96
C ARG A 77 -4.85 37.02 35.96
N PRO A 78 -5.96 36.26 36.05
CA PRO A 78 -6.90 35.75 35.05
C PRO A 78 -8.36 36.06 35.50
N LEU A 79 -9.39 35.65 34.75
CA LEU A 79 -10.70 35.18 35.28
C LEU A 79 -11.61 34.73 34.12
N GLY A 80 -12.38 33.66 34.35
CA GLY A 80 -13.39 33.15 33.43
C GLY A 80 -13.50 31.62 33.46
N THR A 81 -14.05 31.08 34.55
CA THR A 81 -14.65 29.75 34.61
C THR A 81 -15.99 29.77 33.87
N ASP A 82 -16.34 28.70 33.15
CA ASP A 82 -17.53 27.89 33.46
C ASP A 82 -17.76 26.74 32.45
N PRO A 83 -18.55 25.71 32.85
CA PRO A 83 -18.37 24.33 32.44
C PRO A 83 -19.56 23.75 31.67
N HIS A 84 -19.31 23.19 30.48
CA HIS A 84 -20.16 22.19 29.83
C HIS A 84 -19.22 21.26 29.09
N GLY A 85 -19.19 19.95 29.28
CA GLY A 85 -20.29 19.01 29.39
C GLY A 85 -19.80 17.81 28.60
N GLY A 86 -19.57 16.69 29.28
CA GLY A 86 -18.98 15.52 28.68
C GLY A 86 -19.79 15.02 27.48
N VAL A 87 -19.09 14.72 26.40
CA VAL A 87 -19.49 13.68 25.47
C VAL A 87 -18.25 12.85 25.20
N GLY A 88 -18.14 11.77 25.98
CA GLY A 88 -17.39 10.62 25.57
C GLY A 88 -17.95 10.15 24.24
N ARG A 89 -17.18 10.32 23.17
CA ARG A 89 -17.26 9.45 22.01
C ARG A 89 -15.95 8.68 21.97
N GLU A 90 -16.05 7.52 22.57
CA GLU A 90 -15.22 6.33 22.36
C GLU A 90 -14.42 6.44 21.07
N ALA A 91 -13.10 6.45 21.22
CA ALA A 91 -12.20 6.34 20.08
C ALA A 91 -12.58 5.06 19.30
N PRO A 92 -12.82 5.12 17.98
CA PRO A 92 -13.08 3.90 17.23
C PRO A 92 -11.84 3.00 17.35
N ALA A 93 -12.10 1.73 17.67
CA ALA A 93 -11.10 0.67 17.66
C ALA A 93 -10.28 0.69 16.36
N PRO A 94 -9.00 0.27 16.38
CA PRO A 94 -8.13 0.35 15.22
C PRO A 94 -8.76 -0.32 13.99
N ALA A 95 -8.65 0.31 12.83
CA ALA A 95 -9.25 -0.16 11.57
C ALA A 95 -8.58 -1.44 11.01
N VAL A 96 -7.59 -1.97 11.73
CA VAL A 96 -7.00 -3.31 11.55
C VAL A 96 -6.73 -3.88 12.94
N THR A 97 -7.41 -4.97 13.31
CA THR A 97 -7.01 -5.78 14.46
C THR A 97 -5.99 -6.79 13.96
N ALA A 98 -4.71 -6.44 14.06
CA ALA A 98 -3.65 -7.38 13.71
C ALA A 98 -3.60 -8.49 14.78
N ARG A 99 -3.92 -9.73 14.41
CA ARG A 99 -3.67 -10.89 15.27
C ARG A 99 -2.18 -11.22 15.22
N THR A 100 -1.41 -10.62 16.12
CA THR A 100 0.04 -10.87 16.19
C THR A 100 0.32 -12.18 16.94
N ASN A 101 0.06 -13.31 16.28
CA ASN A 101 0.63 -14.60 16.66
C ASN A 101 1.70 -14.97 15.62
N ALA A 102 2.83 -14.28 15.65
CA ALA A 102 3.98 -14.65 14.84
C ALA A 102 5.21 -14.80 15.73
N LYS A 103 5.68 -16.05 15.87
CA LYS A 103 7.03 -16.35 16.34
C LYS A 103 7.99 -15.77 15.27
N PRO A 104 8.94 -14.87 15.63
CA PRO A 104 9.97 -14.49 14.69
C PRO A 104 10.88 -15.70 14.46
N GLU A 105 11.58 -15.76 13.33
CA GLU A 105 12.73 -16.67 13.07
C GLU A 105 12.55 -17.95 12.24
N SER A 106 11.62 -18.01 11.27
CA SER A 106 11.79 -18.96 10.17
C SER A 106 11.83 -18.25 8.82
N ARG A 107 12.93 -18.42 8.07
CA ARG A 107 12.96 -18.35 6.60
C ARG A 107 12.09 -19.46 6.02
N GLY A 108 10.81 -19.49 6.41
CA GLY A 108 9.86 -20.51 6.01
C GLY A 108 9.49 -20.35 4.55
N ALA A 109 8.97 -21.42 3.95
CA ALA A 109 8.37 -21.38 2.63
C ALA A 109 7.35 -20.24 2.54
N LEU A 110 7.36 -19.49 1.44
CA LEU A 110 6.35 -18.48 1.17
C LEU A 110 5.32 -19.05 0.22
N LEU A 111 4.07 -18.70 0.46
CA LEU A 111 2.94 -19.03 -0.40
C LEU A 111 2.46 -17.77 -1.11
N TYR A 112 1.91 -17.93 -2.31
CA TYR A 112 1.24 -16.85 -3.01
C TYR A 112 -0.14 -17.24 -3.53
N ARG A 113 -1.01 -16.23 -3.63
CA ARG A 113 -2.35 -16.35 -4.22
C ARG A 113 -2.67 -15.08 -5.00
N SER A 114 -3.26 -15.22 -6.18
CA SER A 114 -3.80 -14.08 -6.93
C SER A 114 -5.31 -13.96 -6.67
N VAL A 115 -5.79 -12.74 -6.47
CA VAL A 115 -7.18 -12.39 -6.19
C VAL A 115 -7.59 -11.27 -7.13
N ASP A 116 -8.65 -11.47 -7.90
CA ASP A 116 -9.19 -10.39 -8.72
C ASP A 116 -9.97 -9.39 -7.87
N SER A 117 -9.84 -8.10 -8.18
CA SER A 117 -10.53 -7.03 -7.47
C SER A 117 -10.93 -5.91 -8.43
N PRO A 118 -11.85 -5.02 -8.03
CA PRO A 118 -12.17 -3.84 -8.80
C PRO A 118 -10.92 -3.07 -9.21
N VAL A 119 -9.90 -2.96 -8.35
CA VAL A 119 -8.65 -2.23 -8.64
C VAL A 119 -7.57 -3.05 -9.36
N GLY A 120 -7.96 -4.16 -9.98
CA GLY A 120 -7.08 -5.09 -10.69
C GLY A 120 -6.70 -6.30 -9.83
N THR A 121 -5.91 -7.21 -10.39
CA THR A 121 -5.45 -8.41 -9.67
C THR A 121 -4.52 -8.02 -8.52
N LEU A 122 -4.73 -8.61 -7.35
CA LEU A 122 -3.88 -8.51 -6.17
C LEU A 122 -3.12 -9.84 -6.01
N THR A 123 -1.82 -9.76 -5.78
CA THR A 123 -1.01 -10.93 -5.40
C THR A 123 -0.73 -10.87 -3.91
N LEU A 124 -1.33 -11.80 -3.18
CA LEU A 124 -1.10 -12.03 -1.75
C LEU A 124 0.10 -12.94 -1.59
N ILE A 125 1.00 -12.60 -0.67
CA ILE A 125 2.14 -13.42 -0.30
C ILE A 125 2.12 -13.58 1.22
N GLY A 126 2.19 -14.82 1.69
CA GLY A 126 2.12 -15.14 3.11
C GLY A 126 2.87 -16.41 3.45
N ARG A 127 2.71 -16.85 4.69
CA ARG A 127 3.31 -18.08 5.23
C ARG A 127 2.30 -19.24 5.23
N PRO A 128 2.74 -20.49 5.44
CA PRO A 128 1.85 -21.66 5.53
C PRO A 128 0.87 -21.61 6.71
N ASP A 129 1.13 -20.80 7.73
CA ASP A 129 0.21 -20.54 8.85
C ASP A 129 -0.87 -19.49 8.52
N GLY A 130 -0.93 -19.02 7.27
CA GLY A 130 -1.86 -17.99 6.81
C GLY A 130 -1.42 -16.55 7.08
N ALA A 131 -0.30 -16.33 7.77
CA ALA A 131 0.17 -14.98 8.07
C ALA A 131 0.56 -14.21 6.80
N LEU A 132 -0.09 -13.07 6.55
CA LEU A 132 0.22 -12.22 5.40
C LEU A 132 1.55 -11.50 5.58
N ARG A 133 2.44 -11.68 4.61
CA ARG A 133 3.75 -11.02 4.53
C ARG A 133 3.68 -9.75 3.69
N SER A 134 3.01 -9.83 2.52
CA SER A 134 2.84 -8.68 1.64
C SER A 134 1.65 -8.82 0.70
N VAL A 135 1.12 -7.68 0.26
CA VAL A 135 0.12 -7.56 -0.81
C VAL A 135 0.69 -6.69 -1.92
N ARG A 136 0.52 -7.12 -3.17
CA ARG A 136 1.03 -6.41 -4.36
C ARG A 136 -0.08 -6.21 -5.37
N PHE A 137 -0.15 -5.04 -5.99
CA PHE A 137 -1.04 -4.81 -7.12
C PHE A 137 -0.38 -5.33 -8.41
N GLY A 138 -1.15 -6.07 -9.19
CA GLY A 138 -0.74 -6.73 -10.43
C GLY A 138 -0.70 -8.26 -10.31
N GLY A 139 -1.14 -8.92 -11.39
CA GLY A 139 -0.90 -10.35 -11.61
C GLY A 139 0.47 -10.56 -12.25
N GLY A 140 1.13 -11.68 -11.93
CA GLY A 140 2.46 -12.01 -12.49
C GLY A 140 3.59 -11.11 -12.00
N VAL A 141 3.40 -10.41 -10.86
CA VAL A 141 4.48 -9.65 -10.22
C VAL A 141 5.60 -10.60 -9.75
N PRO A 142 6.87 -10.16 -9.73
CA PRO A 142 7.97 -11.00 -9.28
C PRO A 142 7.74 -11.53 -7.86
N LEU A 143 7.75 -12.86 -7.71
CA LEU A 143 7.57 -13.52 -6.42
C LEU A 143 8.92 -13.73 -5.73
N PRO A 144 8.96 -13.76 -4.39
CA PRO A 144 10.16 -14.19 -3.67
C PRO A 144 10.61 -15.58 -4.15
N PRO A 145 11.93 -15.83 -4.29
CA PRO A 145 12.43 -17.14 -4.68
C PRO A 145 11.91 -18.26 -3.77
N GLY A 146 11.53 -19.38 -4.37
CA GLY A 146 10.98 -20.53 -3.64
C GLY A 146 9.52 -20.37 -3.20
N SER A 147 8.83 -19.30 -3.62
CA SER A 147 7.39 -19.19 -3.35
C SER A 147 6.58 -20.21 -4.16
N THR A 148 5.62 -20.88 -3.54
CA THR A 148 4.69 -21.82 -4.19
C THR A 148 3.25 -21.31 -4.11
N GLN A 149 2.37 -21.83 -4.95
CA GLN A 149 0.97 -21.41 -4.93
C GLN A 149 0.27 -21.94 -3.67
N ALA A 150 -0.50 -21.10 -2.98
CA ALA A 150 -1.30 -21.49 -1.84
C ALA A 150 -2.41 -22.48 -2.26
N ALA A 151 -2.63 -23.52 -1.46
CA ALA A 151 -3.69 -24.52 -1.63
C ALA A 151 -4.96 -24.20 -0.82
N GLY A 152 -4.92 -23.15 0.01
CA GLY A 152 -6.06 -22.65 0.79
C GLY A 152 -5.66 -21.77 1.97
N GLU A 153 -4.37 -21.72 2.30
CA GLU A 153 -3.81 -21.03 3.47
C GLU A 153 -4.07 -19.52 3.45
N LEU A 154 -4.31 -18.94 2.27
CA LEU A 154 -4.58 -17.52 2.08
C LEU A 154 -6.05 -17.23 1.73
N ASP A 155 -6.95 -18.19 1.95
CA ASP A 155 -8.39 -18.04 1.63
C ASP A 155 -9.05 -17.00 2.52
N GLU A 156 -8.78 -17.00 3.83
CA GLU A 156 -9.32 -16.00 4.76
C GLU A 156 -8.97 -14.57 4.32
N ALA A 157 -7.71 -14.35 3.91
CA ALA A 157 -7.28 -13.06 3.39
C ALA A 157 -7.98 -12.69 2.08
N ALA A 158 -8.15 -13.64 1.17
CA ALA A 158 -8.87 -13.42 -0.09
C ALA A 158 -10.35 -13.08 0.14
N ASP A 159 -11.00 -13.77 1.07
CA ASP A 159 -12.41 -13.58 1.41
C ASP A 159 -12.65 -12.21 2.05
N GLN A 160 -11.82 -11.81 3.02
CA GLN A 160 -11.93 -10.48 3.63
C GLN A 160 -11.68 -9.36 2.60
N ILE A 161 -10.76 -9.56 1.66
CA ILE A 161 -10.53 -8.60 0.57
C ILE A 161 -11.76 -8.52 -0.34
N ALA A 162 -12.39 -9.64 -0.66
CA ALA A 162 -13.62 -9.66 -1.44
C ALA A 162 -14.77 -8.97 -0.70
N GLU A 163 -14.91 -9.19 0.61
CA GLU A 163 -15.89 -8.49 1.47
C GLU A 163 -15.64 -6.98 1.51
N TYR A 164 -14.38 -6.55 1.61
CA TYR A 164 -14.00 -5.14 1.57
C TYR A 164 -14.47 -4.49 0.27
N PHE A 165 -14.16 -5.11 -0.88
CA PHE A 165 -14.58 -4.59 -2.19
C PHE A 165 -16.08 -4.72 -2.45
N ALA A 166 -16.77 -5.62 -1.74
CA ALA A 166 -18.23 -5.71 -1.76
C ALA A 166 -18.91 -4.71 -0.80
N GLY A 167 -18.15 -3.88 -0.07
CA GLY A 167 -18.68 -2.92 0.89
C GLY A 167 -19.24 -3.56 2.18
N ARG A 168 -18.99 -4.86 2.40
CA ARG A 168 -19.47 -5.61 3.59
C ARG A 168 -18.48 -5.57 4.76
N ARG A 169 -17.27 -5.05 4.53
CA ARG A 169 -16.19 -4.97 5.52
C ARG A 169 -15.47 -3.63 5.42
N SER A 170 -15.20 -3.03 6.57
CA SER A 170 -14.42 -1.80 6.70
C SER A 170 -13.09 -1.99 7.47
N THR A 171 -12.90 -3.14 8.13
CA THR A 171 -11.72 -3.49 8.92
C THR A 171 -11.22 -4.90 8.61
N PHE A 172 -9.90 -5.10 8.67
CA PHE A 172 -9.28 -6.41 8.47
C PHE A 172 -8.88 -7.03 9.79
N ASP A 173 -9.13 -8.33 9.93
CA ASP A 173 -8.75 -9.13 11.09
C ASP A 173 -7.99 -10.36 10.58
N LEU A 174 -6.68 -10.21 10.37
CA LEU A 174 -5.82 -11.19 9.71
C LEU A 174 -4.50 -11.36 10.49
N PRO A 175 -3.89 -12.56 10.47
CA PRO A 175 -2.54 -12.73 10.98
C PRO A 175 -1.55 -12.01 10.05
N LEU A 176 -0.71 -11.15 10.61
CA LEU A 176 0.24 -10.34 9.85
C LEU A 176 1.68 -10.66 10.25
N ASP A 177 2.55 -10.84 9.26
CA ASP A 177 4.00 -10.97 9.42
C ASP A 177 4.68 -9.83 8.66
N ALA A 178 4.37 -8.56 8.96
CA ALA A 178 5.00 -7.43 8.28
C ALA A 178 6.41 -7.13 8.84
N GLY A 179 7.44 -7.32 8.03
CA GLY A 179 8.80 -6.93 8.37
C GLY A 179 9.07 -5.45 8.09
N GLY A 180 9.71 -4.74 9.03
CA GLY A 180 10.08 -3.33 8.87
C GLY A 180 10.89 -2.80 10.04
N THR A 181 11.46 -1.60 9.91
CA THR A 181 12.18 -0.91 11.00
C THR A 181 11.22 -0.50 12.13
N ALA A 182 11.75 -0.18 13.31
CA ALA A 182 10.92 0.28 14.43
C ALA A 182 10.10 1.54 14.07
N PHE A 183 10.68 2.46 13.29
CA PHE A 183 9.97 3.65 12.81
C PHE A 183 8.87 3.29 11.81
N GLN A 184 9.15 2.41 10.85
CA GLN A 184 8.15 1.93 9.88
C GLN A 184 6.96 1.28 10.58
N ARG A 185 7.20 0.39 11.55
CA ARG A 185 6.14 -0.28 12.31
C ARG A 185 5.25 0.72 13.06
N ARG A 186 5.83 1.77 13.68
CA ARG A 186 5.04 2.83 14.32
C ARG A 186 4.18 3.60 13.31
N VAL A 187 4.74 3.94 12.15
CA VAL A 187 3.98 4.58 11.07
C VAL A 187 2.84 3.67 10.62
N TRP A 188 3.11 2.40 10.30
CA TRP A 188 2.08 1.46 9.85
C TRP A 188 0.97 1.23 10.87
N ALA A 189 1.29 1.22 12.16
CA ALA A 189 0.29 1.19 13.22
C ALA A 189 -0.59 2.46 13.21
N ALA A 190 0.00 3.64 13.02
CA ALA A 190 -0.77 4.88 12.87
C ALA A 190 -1.63 4.89 11.59
N LEU A 191 -1.14 4.31 10.48
CA LEU A 191 -1.92 4.14 9.25
C LEU A 191 -3.12 3.22 9.47
N ALA A 192 -2.90 2.08 10.14
CA ALA A 192 -3.94 1.11 10.48
C ALA A 192 -5.02 1.68 11.41
N ALA A 193 -4.74 2.76 12.12
CA ALA A 193 -5.71 3.46 12.95
C ALA A 193 -6.58 4.46 12.17
N ILE A 194 -6.28 4.76 10.90
CA ILE A 194 -7.11 5.67 10.09
C ILE A 194 -8.41 4.93 9.72
N PRO A 195 -9.61 5.43 10.11
CA PRO A 195 -10.86 4.75 9.79
C PRO A 195 -11.15 4.67 8.29
N PHE A 196 -11.99 3.72 7.89
CA PHE A 196 -12.53 3.62 6.54
C PHE A 196 -13.27 4.92 6.16
N GLY A 197 -13.04 5.42 4.94
CA GLY A 197 -13.66 6.65 4.45
C GLY A 197 -13.09 7.92 5.07
N GLN A 198 -11.96 7.83 5.79
CA GLN A 198 -11.26 8.99 6.33
C GLN A 198 -9.84 9.08 5.79
N THR A 199 -9.31 10.30 5.76
CA THR A 199 -7.90 10.56 5.42
C THR A 199 -7.16 11.23 6.57
N ARG A 200 -5.84 11.11 6.54
CA ARG A 200 -4.92 11.92 7.36
C ARG A 200 -3.82 12.50 6.49
N THR A 201 -3.25 13.62 6.91
CA THR A 201 -2.07 14.17 6.25
C THR A 201 -0.79 13.49 6.71
N TYR A 202 0.26 13.53 5.88
CA TYR A 202 1.59 13.08 6.31
C TYR A 202 2.08 13.80 7.57
N ALA A 203 1.70 15.07 7.77
CA ALA A 203 2.07 15.86 8.94
C ALA A 203 1.34 15.38 10.21
N GLU A 204 0.04 15.07 10.10
CA GLU A 204 -0.73 14.50 11.22
C GLU A 204 -0.16 13.17 11.68
N ILE A 205 0.17 12.27 10.74
CA ILE A 205 0.81 11.00 11.07
C ILE A 205 2.19 11.24 11.70
N ALA A 206 2.96 12.21 11.21
CA ALA A 206 4.27 12.55 11.75
C ALA A 206 4.18 13.00 13.22
N VAL A 207 3.19 13.83 13.55
CA VAL A 207 2.89 14.22 14.94
C VAL A 207 2.50 12.99 15.77
N GLN A 208 1.59 12.16 15.28
CA GLN A 208 1.09 10.96 15.98
C GLN A 208 2.21 9.97 16.32
N VAL A 209 3.23 9.81 15.47
CA VAL A 209 4.35 8.88 15.70
C VAL A 209 5.54 9.48 16.47
N GLY A 210 5.37 10.69 17.03
CA GLY A 210 6.41 11.37 17.81
C GLY A 210 7.54 11.96 16.98
N SER A 211 7.27 12.30 15.70
CA SER A 211 8.23 12.96 14.82
C SER A 211 7.57 14.16 14.11
N PRO A 212 7.23 15.26 14.82
CA PRO A 212 6.41 16.35 14.26
C PRO A 212 6.96 17.00 12.99
N LYS A 213 8.29 17.01 12.81
CA LYS A 213 8.96 17.53 11.60
C LYS A 213 9.25 16.44 10.54
N GLY A 214 8.77 15.22 10.77
CA GLY A 214 9.12 14.00 10.05
C GLY A 214 8.23 13.62 8.88
N ALA A 215 7.42 14.53 8.32
CA ALA A 215 6.46 14.21 7.25
C ALA A 215 7.11 13.50 6.03
N ARG A 216 8.33 13.90 5.64
CA ARG A 216 9.09 13.22 4.58
C ARG A 216 9.49 11.79 4.95
N ALA A 217 9.93 11.57 6.19
CA ALA A 217 10.25 10.25 6.70
C ALA A 217 9.01 9.35 6.76
N VAL A 218 7.87 9.90 7.19
CA VAL A 218 6.57 9.22 7.12
C VAL A 218 6.21 8.85 5.68
N GLY A 219 6.42 9.74 4.71
CA GLY A 219 6.23 9.43 3.29
C GLY A 219 7.05 8.23 2.82
N GLY A 220 8.31 8.14 3.26
CA GLY A 220 9.16 6.97 3.00
C GLY A 220 8.63 5.68 3.65
N ALA A 221 8.20 5.75 4.91
CA ALA A 221 7.61 4.61 5.61
C ALA A 221 6.25 4.18 5.02
N ASN A 222 5.42 5.13 4.57
CA ASN A 222 4.16 4.90 3.87
C ASN A 222 4.38 4.17 2.55
N ARG A 223 5.40 4.58 1.78
CA ARG A 223 5.82 3.91 0.55
C ARG A 223 6.36 2.50 0.82
N ALA A 224 7.01 2.28 1.96
CA ALA A 224 7.58 0.99 2.33
C ALA A 224 6.56 -0.01 2.90
N ASN A 225 5.27 0.35 2.98
CA ASN A 225 4.23 -0.54 3.49
C ASN A 225 4.13 -1.84 2.67
N PRO A 226 4.41 -3.02 3.26
CA PRO A 226 4.33 -4.29 2.55
C PRO A 226 2.89 -4.77 2.35
N LEU A 227 1.94 -4.27 3.14
CA LEU A 227 0.55 -4.71 3.18
C LEU A 227 -0.39 -3.55 2.81
N PRO A 228 -0.33 -3.00 1.59
CA PRO A 228 -1.33 -2.04 1.15
C PRO A 228 -2.73 -2.67 1.21
N LEU A 229 -3.77 -1.84 1.22
CA LEU A 229 -5.17 -2.21 1.49
C LEU A 229 -5.42 -2.56 2.96
N ILE A 230 -4.71 -3.56 3.50
CA ILE A 230 -4.81 -3.97 4.90
C ILE A 230 -4.30 -2.85 5.81
N VAL A 231 -3.05 -2.45 5.63
CA VAL A 231 -2.50 -1.20 6.19
C VAL A 231 -2.81 -0.09 5.17
N PRO A 232 -3.73 0.84 5.46
CA PRO A 232 -4.37 1.68 4.44
C PRO A 232 -3.53 2.91 4.08
N CYS A 233 -2.35 2.69 3.49
CA CYS A 233 -1.43 3.75 3.07
C CYS A 233 -2.00 4.68 1.97
N HIS A 234 -3.10 4.29 1.31
CA HIS A 234 -3.85 5.13 0.38
C HIS A 234 -4.66 6.22 1.08
N ARG A 235 -4.97 6.08 2.39
CA ARG A 235 -5.69 7.10 3.19
C ARG A 235 -4.83 8.29 3.60
N VAL A 236 -3.51 8.24 3.36
CA VAL A 236 -2.61 9.37 3.68
C VAL A 236 -2.48 10.31 2.50
N VAL A 237 -2.78 11.59 2.71
CA VAL A 237 -2.71 12.64 1.69
C VAL A 237 -1.66 13.70 2.05
N ALA A 238 -1.24 14.49 1.08
CA ALA A 238 -0.43 15.67 1.33
C ALA A 238 -1.31 16.84 1.81
N SER A 239 -0.68 17.88 2.35
CA SER A 239 -1.37 19.08 2.81
C SER A 239 -2.25 19.69 1.71
N GLY A 240 -3.36 20.32 2.11
CA GLY A 240 -4.38 20.83 1.16
C GLY A 240 -5.17 19.71 0.47
N SER A 241 -5.25 18.53 1.09
CA SER A 241 -5.99 17.35 0.61
C SER A 241 -5.55 16.84 -0.78
N THR A 242 -4.30 17.09 -1.16
CA THR A 242 -3.74 16.59 -2.43
C THR A 242 -3.35 15.13 -2.28
N LEU A 243 -3.59 14.30 -3.30
CA LEU A 243 -3.31 12.86 -3.19
C LEU A 243 -1.85 12.56 -2.83
N GLY A 244 -0.90 13.38 -3.30
CA GLY A 244 0.53 13.08 -3.18
C GLY A 244 0.90 11.77 -3.89
N GLY A 245 2.12 11.27 -3.66
CA GLY A 245 2.59 10.03 -4.30
C GLY A 245 1.94 8.76 -3.74
N TYR A 246 1.85 7.72 -4.58
CA TYR A 246 1.47 6.36 -4.19
C TYR A 246 2.32 5.34 -4.93
N LEU A 247 2.86 4.33 -4.22
CA LEU A 247 3.76 3.35 -4.81
C LEU A 247 3.15 2.63 -6.02
N TRP A 248 1.84 2.35 -5.95
CA TRP A 248 1.10 1.61 -6.96
C TRP A 248 0.37 2.52 -7.96
N GLY A 249 0.69 3.81 -7.99
CA GLY A 249 0.10 4.77 -8.92
C GLY A 249 -1.18 5.45 -8.42
N LEU A 250 -1.41 6.67 -8.92
CA LEU A 250 -2.50 7.51 -8.43
C LEU A 250 -3.89 7.01 -8.83
N ASP A 251 -3.99 6.24 -9.91
CA ASP A 251 -5.26 5.62 -10.32
C ASP A 251 -5.78 4.66 -9.23
N ILE A 252 -4.96 3.70 -8.82
CA ILE A 252 -5.32 2.76 -7.74
C ILE A 252 -5.68 3.51 -6.47
N LYS A 253 -4.86 4.49 -6.06
CA LYS A 253 -5.14 5.30 -4.87
C LYS A 253 -6.50 6.00 -4.96
N SER A 254 -6.79 6.64 -6.08
CA SER A 254 -8.06 7.35 -6.30
C SER A 254 -9.25 6.41 -6.28
N ARG A 255 -9.12 5.22 -6.88
CA ARG A 255 -10.18 4.20 -6.91
C ARG A 255 -10.45 3.61 -5.54
N LEU A 256 -9.41 3.37 -4.74
CA LEU A 256 -9.57 2.95 -3.35
C LEU A 256 -10.26 4.03 -2.51
N LEU A 257 -9.85 5.29 -2.61
CA LEU A 257 -10.51 6.37 -1.88
C LEU A 257 -11.99 6.51 -2.27
N ARG A 258 -12.31 6.44 -3.58
CA ARG A 258 -13.70 6.45 -4.06
C ARG A 258 -14.51 5.24 -3.58
N HIS A 259 -13.90 4.06 -3.56
CA HIS A 259 -14.51 2.85 -2.99
C HIS A 259 -14.90 3.07 -1.52
N GLU A 260 -14.11 3.85 -0.79
CA GLU A 260 -14.40 4.22 0.59
C GLU A 260 -15.36 5.41 0.75
N GLY A 261 -15.98 5.89 -0.33
CA GLY A 261 -16.96 6.97 -0.31
C GLY A 261 -16.36 8.38 -0.35
N LEU A 262 -15.06 8.52 -0.66
CA LEU A 262 -14.42 9.82 -0.79
C LEU A 262 -14.46 10.34 -2.23
N GLU A 263 -14.89 11.59 -2.39
CA GLU A 263 -14.84 12.28 -3.67
C GLU A 263 -13.41 12.68 -4.02
N VAL A 264 -12.93 12.22 -5.18
CA VAL A 264 -11.58 12.51 -5.68
C VAL A 264 -11.68 13.20 -7.03
N SER A 265 -11.34 14.49 -7.07
CA SER A 265 -11.35 15.32 -8.27
C SER A 265 -10.04 16.10 -8.42
N LYS A 266 -9.52 16.22 -9.65
CA LYS A 266 -8.31 16.99 -9.97
C LYS A 266 -7.12 16.71 -9.02
N GLY A 267 -6.94 15.45 -8.61
CA GLY A 267 -5.85 15.04 -7.72
C GLY A 267 -6.00 15.46 -6.25
N ARG A 268 -7.22 15.80 -5.82
CA ARG A 268 -7.55 16.16 -4.44
C ARG A 268 -8.73 15.35 -3.91
N VAL A 269 -8.72 15.12 -2.61
CA VAL A 269 -9.88 14.60 -1.87
C VAL A 269 -10.73 15.79 -1.43
N ALA A 270 -12.02 15.76 -1.73
CA ALA A 270 -12.93 16.79 -1.25
C ALA A 270 -12.97 16.79 0.29
N ALA A 271 -13.11 17.97 0.89
CA ALA A 271 -13.49 18.02 2.30
C ALA A 271 -14.87 17.35 2.44
N PRO A 272 -15.08 16.52 3.48
CA PRO A 272 -16.40 15.97 3.71
C PRO A 272 -17.42 17.12 3.83
N LEU A 273 -18.49 17.02 3.03
CA LEU A 273 -19.65 17.90 3.16
C LEU A 273 -20.36 17.45 4.44
N PHE A 274 -20.06 18.10 5.56
CA PHE A 274 -20.82 17.95 6.80
C PHE A 274 -21.76 19.15 6.96
#